data_AF-A0A0B1SDJ1-F1
#
_entry.id   AF-A0A0B1SDJ1-F1
#
_cell.length_a   1.000
_cell.length_b   1.000
_cell.length_c   1.000
_cell.angle_alpha   90.00
_cell.angle_beta   90.00
_cell.angle_gamma   90.00
#
_symmetry.space_group_name_H-M   'P 1'
#
loop_
_entity.id
_entity.type
_entity.pdbx_description
1 polymer ?
#
loop_
_entity_poly.entity_id
_entity_poly.type
_entity_poly.pdbx_seq_one_letter_code
_entity_poly.pdbx_strand_id
1 'polypeptide(L)' 'MRARDEFLACLDKGLDAGKTEDQATKACRSQLRAFEDSCPASWITHFIRQHNFQRYKETLAEQGVNIADENALGDEKHQQ' A
#
# COMPACT_ATOMS: atom_id res chain seq x y z
N MET A 1 8.38 -11.89 4.64
CA MET A 1 9.16 -10.85 5.34
C MET A 1 8.31 -10.36 6.49
N ARG A 2 8.57 -10.80 7.73
CA ARG A 2 7.67 -10.55 8.88
C ARG A 2 7.47 -9.06 9.18
N ALA A 3 8.54 -8.25 9.15
CA ALA A 3 8.46 -6.82 9.44
C ALA A 3 7.61 -6.04 8.42
N ARG A 4 7.67 -6.42 7.13
CA ARG A 4 6.77 -5.91 6.10
C ARG A 4 5.30 -6.21 6.46
N ASP A 5 5.01 -7.48 6.75
CA ASP A 5 3.63 -7.92 7.00
C ASP A 5 3.06 -7.23 8.26
N GLU A 6 3.88 -7.03 9.29
CA GLU A 6 3.52 -6.27 10.50
C GLU A 6 3.28 -4.79 10.23
N PHE A 7 4.11 -4.15 9.39
CA PHE A 7 3.91 -2.77 8.97
C PHE A 7 2.63 -2.60 8.17
N LEU A 8 2.39 -3.44 7.15
CA LEU A 8 1.20 -3.37 6.30
C LEU A 8 -0.08 -3.63 7.10
N ALA A 9 -0.08 -4.60 8.03
CA ALA A 9 -1.22 -4.83 8.91
C ALA A 9 -1.49 -3.64 9.86
N CYS A 10 -0.45 -2.90 10.27
CA CYS A 10 -0.63 -1.68 11.04
C CYS A 10 -1.19 -0.54 10.18
N LEU A 11 -0.68 -0.39 8.95
CA LEU A 11 -1.13 0.60 7.98
C LEU A 11 -2.61 0.43 7.69
N ASP A 12 -3.04 -0.81 7.43
CA ASP A 12 -4.43 -1.19 7.14
C ASP A 12 -5.37 -0.78 8.26
N LYS A 13 -5.03 -1.09 9.52
CA LYS A 13 -5.82 -0.65 10.68
C LYS A 13 -5.98 0.86 10.75
N GLY A 14 -4.97 1.61 10.31
CA GLY A 14 -5.04 3.07 10.24
C GLY A 14 -5.99 3.55 9.15
N LEU A 15 -5.87 2.98 7.95
CA LEU A 15 -6.71 3.30 6.80
C LEU A 15 -8.18 2.93 7.04
N ASP A 16 -8.45 1.74 7.59
CA ASP A 16 -9.78 1.25 7.95
C ASP A 16 -10.44 2.14 9.02
N ALA A 17 -9.63 2.76 9.89
CA ALA A 17 -10.09 3.74 10.87
C ALA A 17 -10.28 5.15 10.29
N GLY A 18 -10.18 5.33 8.96
CA GLY A 18 -10.37 6.59 8.27
C GLY A 18 -9.18 7.56 8.34
N LYS A 19 -7.99 7.10 8.75
CA LYS A 19 -6.78 7.92 8.74
C LYS A 19 -6.23 8.05 7.32
N THR A 20 -5.55 9.16 7.05
CA THR A 20 -4.74 9.28 5.82
C THR A 20 -3.53 8.34 5.87
N GLU A 21 -2.95 8.03 4.70
CA GLU A 21 -1.73 7.21 4.62
C GLU A 21 -0.60 7.79 5.48
N ASP A 22 -0.38 9.11 5.46
CA ASP A 22 0.63 9.77 6.29
C ASP A 22 0.35 9.63 7.79
N GLN A 23 -0.91 9.78 8.22
CA GLN A 23 -1.31 9.60 9.62
C GLN A 23 -1.15 8.15 10.08
N ALA A 24 -1.54 7.19 9.25
CA ALA A 24 -1.39 5.76 9.51
C ALA A 24 0.10 5.37 9.58
N THR A 25 0.90 5.83 8.62
CA THR A 25 2.35 5.61 8.57
C THR A 25 3.05 6.18 9.80
N LYS A 26 2.69 7.41 10.22
CA LYS A 26 3.22 8.03 11.46
C LYS A 26 2.85 7.22 12.70
N ALA A 27 1.63 6.68 12.77
CA ALA A 27 1.21 5.82 13.88
C ALA A 27 1.93 4.47 13.89
N CYS A 28 2.39 3.98 12.74
CA CYS A 28 3.09 2.71 12.55
C CYS A 28 4.62 2.85 12.47
N ARG A 29 5.18 3.95 13.03
CA ARG A 29 6.62 4.28 12.89
C ARG A 29 7.55 3.17 13.40
N SER A 30 7.18 2.45 14.46
CA SER A 30 8.03 1.37 14.99
C SER A 30 8.09 0.17 14.04
N GLN A 31 6.94 -0.23 13.46
CA GLN A 31 6.91 -1.28 12.44
C GLN A 31 7.59 -0.84 11.14
N LEU A 32 7.43 0.44 10.76
CA LEU A 32 8.12 1.01 9.60
C LEU A 32 9.63 0.91 9.75
N ARG A 33 10.16 1.28 10.93
CA ARG A 33 11.59 1.17 11.21
C ARG A 33 12.09 -0.27 11.15
N ALA A 34 11.34 -1.22 11.71
CA ALA A 34 11.69 -2.63 11.61
C ALA A 34 11.67 -3.14 10.16
N PHE A 35 10.75 -2.62 9.35
CA PHE A 35 10.70 -2.92 7.92
C PHE A 35 11.91 -2.31 7.19
N GLU A 36 12.27 -1.07 7.49
CA GLU A 36 13.47 -0.37 6.99
C GLU A 36 14.77 -1.09 7.34
N ASP A 37 14.89 -1.60 8.56
CA ASP A 37 16.08 -2.36 8.98
C ASP A 37 16.19 -3.73 8.28
N SER A 38 15.09 -4.23 7.72
CA SER A 38 15.01 -5.55 7.07
C SER A 38 15.13 -5.52 5.54
N CYS A 39 15.07 -4.34 4.91
CA CYS A 39 14.95 -4.19 3.46
C CYS A 39 15.65 -2.93 2.93
N PRO A 40 16.21 -2.94 1.71
CA PRO A 40 16.68 -1.72 1.07
C PRO A 40 15.53 -0.72 0.87
N ALA A 41 15.80 0.57 1.09
CA ALA A 41 14.78 1.62 1.05
C ALA A 41 13.96 1.68 -0.25
N SER A 42 14.57 1.34 -1.39
CA SER A 42 13.88 1.27 -2.70
C SER A 42 12.75 0.23 -2.72
N TRP A 43 12.93 -0.89 -2.01
CA TRP A 43 11.94 -1.96 -1.94
C TRP A 43 10.77 -1.61 -1.02
N ILE A 44 11.02 -0.84 0.03
CA ILE A 44 9.99 -0.40 0.99
C ILE A 44 8.93 0.41 0.25
N THR A 45 9.35 1.46 -0.46
CA THR A 45 8.46 2.30 -1.25
C THR A 45 7.68 1.47 -2.28
N HIS A 46 8.35 0.53 -2.96
CA HIS A 46 7.69 -0.37 -3.91
C HIS A 46 6.59 -1.21 -3.24
N PHE A 47 6.90 -1.87 -2.11
CA PHE A 47 5.93 -2.73 -1.42
C PHE A 47 4.75 -1.95 -0.84
N ILE A 48 4.98 -0.74 -0.32
CA ILE A 48 3.90 0.13 0.19
C ILE A 48 2.96 0.53 -0.96
N ARG A 49 3.52 0.99 -2.08
CA ARG A 49 2.73 1.37 -3.27
C ARG A 49 1.94 0.19 -3.81
N GLN A 50 2.58 -0.97 -3.97
CA GLN A 50 1.93 -2.19 -4.43
C GLN A 50 0.77 -2.60 -3.52
N HIS A 51 0.95 -2.52 -2.20
CA HIS A 51 -0.07 -2.85 -1.21
C HIS A 51 -1.27 -1.89 -1.27
N ASN A 52 -1.02 -0.58 -1.30
CA ASN A 52 -2.08 0.42 -1.38
C ASN A 52 -2.87 0.31 -2.68
N PHE A 53 -2.19 0.04 -3.79
CA PHE A 53 -2.85 -0.22 -5.08
C PHE A 53 -3.72 -1.47 -5.05
N GLN A 54 -3.23 -2.56 -4.45
CA GLN A 54 -4.01 -3.79 -4.30
C GLN A 54 -5.27 -3.56 -3.45
N ARG A 55 -5.14 -2.85 -2.32
CA ARG A 55 -6.28 -2.44 -1.49
C ARG A 55 -7.26 -1.56 -2.25
N TYR A 56 -6.78 -0.60 -3.02
CA TYR A 56 -7.65 0.26 -3.84
C TYR A 56 -8.46 -0.56 -4.84
N LYS A 57 -7.83 -1.55 -5.50
CA LYS A 57 -8.54 -2.47 -6.40
C LYS A 57 -9.60 -3.30 -5.66
N GLU A 58 -9.30 -3.80 -4.48
CA GLU A 58 -10.27 -4.54 -3.67
C GLU A 58 -11.47 -3.67 -3.29
N THR A 59 -11.21 -2.45 -2.79
CA THR A 59 -12.26 -1.48 -2.45
C THR A 59 -13.15 -1.13 -3.65
N LEU A 60 -12.57 -0.92 -4.83
CA LEU A 60 -13.33 -0.66 -6.06
C LEU A 60 -14.21 -1.85 -6.47
N ALA A 61 -13.67 -3.07 -6.36
CA ALA A 61 -14.41 -4.28 -6.67
C ALA A 61 -15.60 -4.48 -5.71
N GLU A 62 -15.41 -4.21 -4.41
CA GLU A 62 -16.48 -4.23 -3.40
C GLU A 62 -17.58 -3.19 -3.67
N GLN A 63 -17.20 -2.04 -4.23
CA GLN A 63 -18.15 -0.99 -4.66
C GLN A 63 -18.86 -1.32 -5.98
N GLY A 64 -18.58 -2.49 -6.58
CA GLY A 64 -19.18 -2.91 -7.86
C GLY A 64 -18.59 -2.21 -9.08
N VAL A 65 -17.44 -1.52 -8.93
CA VAL A 65 -16.72 -0.91 -10.06
C VAL A 65 -15.95 -1.99 -10.81
N ASN A 66 -16.21 -2.12 -12.11
CA ASN A 66 -15.52 -3.10 -12.96
C ASN A 66 -14.16 -2.53 -13.39
N ILE A 67 -13.08 -3.04 -12.81
CA ILE A 67 -11.70 -2.55 -13.00
C ILE A 67 -11.06 -3.12 -14.30
N ALA A 68 -11.85 -3.77 -15.16
CA ALA A 68 -11.41 -4.17 -16.51
C ALA A 68 -11.37 -2.99 -17.50
N ASP A 69 -11.81 -1.80 -17.08
CA ASP A 69 -11.66 -0.58 -17.86
C ASP A 69 -10.16 -0.18 -17.87
N GLU A 70 -9.49 -0.32 -19.03
CA GLU A 70 -8.06 -0.03 -19.25
C GLU A 70 -7.64 1.40 -18.80
N ASN A 71 -8.61 2.29 -18.55
CA ASN A 71 -8.38 3.66 -18.12
C ASN A 71 -8.28 3.84 -16.59
N ALA A 72 -8.69 2.85 -15.78
CA ALA A 72 -8.77 2.97 -14.32
C ALA A 72 -7.45 2.64 -13.61
N LEU A 73 -6.59 1.87 -14.26
CA LEU A 73 -5.30 1.43 -13.75
C LEU A 73 -4.29 1.86 -14.81
N GLY A 74 -3.69 3.04 -14.66
CA GLY A 74 -2.68 3.52 -15.61
C GLY A 74 -1.56 2.50 -15.78
N ASP A 75 -1.69 1.64 -16.77
CA ASP A 75 -0.69 0.64 -17.14
C ASP A 75 0.50 1.41 -17.70
N GLU A 76 1.68 1.16 -17.15
CA GLU A 76 2.96 1.78 -17.50
C GLU A 76 3.38 1.38 -18.93
N LYS A 77 2.66 1.86 -19.93
CA LYS A 77 3.10 1.85 -21.33
C LYS A 77 3.73 3.19 -21.65
N HIS A 78 4.93 3.43 -21.11
CA HIS A 78 5.89 4.37 -21.71
C HIS A 78 7.33 3.99 -21.31
N GLN A 79 7.88 3.00 -21.99
CA GLN A 79 9.32 2.95 -22.25
C GLN A 79 9.50 3.32 -23.72
N GLN A 80 9.85 4.59 -23.96
CA GLN A 80 10.50 5.04 -25.20
C GLN A 80 12.00 4.93 -25.01
#